data_AF-A0A7C4B9I1-F1
#
_entry.id   AF-A0A7C4B9I1-F1
#
_cell.length_a   1.000
_cell.length_b   1.000
_cell.length_c   1.000
_cell.angle_alpha   90.00
_cell.angle_beta   90.00
_cell.angle_gamma   90.00
#
_symmetry.space_group_name_H-M   'P 1'
#
loop_
_entity.id
_entity.type
_entity.pdbx_description
1 polymer ?
#
loop_
_entity_poly.entity_id
_entity_poly.type
_entity_poly.pdbx_seq_one_letter_code
_entity_poly.pdbx_strand_id
1 'polypeptide(L)'
;VGNGTTMVGLYLGFLEAYKEGYASRIPRFIAASTLHANQVVESWLQGRLTPVVVLPERVRETPVNEPLVAYRSLNAEEALRALYETKGRAYAFGDEELIEASLLLRAVEGISSLPASSSALLALREFVREEDPEGPLVAVVTGKWLRRR
;
A
#
# COMPACT_ATOMS: atom_id res chain seq x y z
N VAL A 1 2.23 0.39 -2.19
CA VAL A 1 2.98 -0.86 -2.38
C VAL A 1 3.41 -0.94 -3.82
N GLY A 2 4.69 -0.68 -4.10
CA GLY A 2 5.30 -1.00 -5.40
C GLY A 2 5.71 -2.47 -5.40
N ASN A 3 6.99 -2.73 -5.12
CA ASN A 3 7.60 -4.08 -5.13
C ASN A 3 7.25 -5.01 -3.94
N GLY A 4 6.49 -4.56 -2.95
CA GLY A 4 6.20 -5.34 -1.73
C GLY A 4 7.25 -5.23 -0.62
N THR A 5 8.49 -4.85 -0.93
CA THR A 5 9.65 -4.82 -0.01
C THR A 5 9.38 -4.08 1.31
N THR A 6 8.90 -2.83 1.26
CA THR A 6 8.62 -2.04 2.48
C THR A 6 7.55 -2.69 3.36
N MET A 7 6.47 -3.19 2.75
CA MET A 7 5.39 -3.84 3.47
C MET A 7 5.88 -5.12 4.14
N VAL A 8 6.67 -5.92 3.43
CA VAL A 8 7.24 -7.16 3.96
C VAL A 8 8.21 -6.86 5.10
N GLY A 9 9.07 -5.85 4.96
CA GLY A 9 9.95 -5.42 6.04
C GLY A 9 9.19 -5.01 7.30
N LEU A 10 8.11 -4.23 7.17
CA LEU A 10 7.24 -3.87 8.29
C LEU A 10 6.59 -5.11 8.92
N TYR A 11 6.05 -6.02 8.10
CA TYR A 11 5.44 -7.26 8.58
C TYR A 11 6.43 -8.10 9.40
N LEU A 12 7.64 -8.31 8.87
CA LEU A 12 8.69 -9.06 9.55
C LEU A 12 9.10 -8.39 10.87
N GLY A 13 9.22 -7.06 10.90
CA GLY A 13 9.52 -6.33 12.14
C GLY A 13 8.44 -6.49 13.21
N PHE A 14 7.17 -6.42 12.85
CA PHE A 14 6.07 -6.68 13.79
C PHE A 14 6.00 -8.15 14.21
N LEU A 15 6.28 -9.08 13.29
CA LEU A 15 6.34 -10.52 13.60
C LEU A 15 7.45 -10.83 14.61
N GLU A 16 8.62 -10.23 14.45
CA GLU A 16 9.73 -10.35 15.41
C GLU A 16 9.38 -9.72 16.75
N ALA A 17 8.87 -8.49 16.76
CA ALA A 17 8.42 -7.83 17.99
C ALA A 17 7.35 -8.63 18.74
N TYR A 18 6.44 -9.31 18.02
CA TYR A 18 5.44 -10.19 18.62
C TYR A 18 6.07 -11.45 19.22
N LYS A 19 7.00 -12.10 18.51
CA LYS A 19 7.70 -13.31 18.99
C LYS A 19 8.53 -13.04 20.25
N GLU A 20 9.16 -11.87 20.32
CA GLU A 20 9.97 -11.44 21.47
C GLU A 20 9.15 -10.83 22.62
N GLY A 21 7.82 -10.74 22.47
CA GLY A 21 6.92 -10.21 23.50
C GLY A 21 6.91 -8.68 23.64
N TYR A 22 7.57 -7.94 22.74
CA TYR A 22 7.50 -6.47 22.67
C TYR A 22 6.16 -5.96 22.14
N ALA A 23 5.44 -6.78 21.37
CA ALA A 23 4.10 -6.49 20.87
C ALA A 23 3.12 -7.57 21.30
N SER A 24 1.91 -7.19 21.70
CA SER A 24 0.85 -8.13 22.08
C SER A 24 0.06 -8.71 20.90
N ARG A 25 0.27 -8.16 19.69
CA ARG A 25 -0.33 -8.63 18.43
C ARG A 25 0.41 -8.06 17.23
N ILE A 26 0.25 -8.70 16.07
CA ILE A 26 0.64 -8.16 14.77
C ILE A 26 -0.55 -7.35 14.21
N PRO A 27 -0.35 -6.12 13.71
CA PRO A 27 -1.44 -5.31 13.14
C PRO A 27 -1.95 -5.91 11.81
N ARG A 28 -3.19 -5.59 11.43
CA ARG A 28 -3.71 -5.87 10.09
C ARG A 28 -2.94 -5.04 9.08
N PHE A 29 -2.46 -5.65 7.99
CA PHE A 29 -1.77 -4.92 6.93
C PHE A 29 -2.73 -4.53 5.82
N ILE A 30 -2.58 -3.30 5.32
CA ILE A 30 -3.37 -2.79 4.20
C ILE A 30 -2.42 -2.37 3.09
N ALA A 31 -2.60 -2.94 1.91
CA ALA A 31 -1.87 -2.57 0.70
C ALA A 31 -2.66 -1.51 -0.08
N ALA A 32 -1.94 -0.52 -0.58
CA ALA A 32 -2.47 0.48 -1.50
C ALA A 32 -1.55 0.54 -2.70
N SER A 33 -2.06 0.48 -3.93
CA SER A 33 -1.26 0.63 -5.14
C SER A 33 -2.02 1.32 -6.26
N THR A 34 -1.47 1.31 -7.47
CA THR A 34 -2.10 1.82 -8.68
C THR A 34 -2.98 0.77 -9.35
N LEU A 35 -4.06 1.21 -10.00
CA LEU A 35 -4.86 0.38 -10.93
C LEU A 35 -4.09 0.04 -12.21
N HIS A 36 -3.00 0.76 -12.50
CA HIS A 36 -2.24 0.68 -13.74
C HIS A 36 -1.08 -0.33 -13.70
N ALA A 37 -1.38 -1.54 -13.25
CA ALA A 37 -0.50 -2.72 -13.14
C ALA A 37 0.38 -2.80 -11.87
N ASN A 38 -0.11 -3.58 -10.89
CA ASN A 38 0.64 -3.98 -9.71
C ASN A 38 0.34 -5.43 -9.34
N GLN A 39 1.36 -6.29 -9.33
CA GLN A 39 1.22 -7.73 -9.15
C GLN A 39 0.58 -8.11 -7.81
N VAL A 40 0.94 -7.43 -6.72
CA VAL A 40 0.39 -7.72 -5.38
C VAL A 40 -1.09 -7.43 -5.34
N VAL A 41 -1.49 -6.22 -5.75
CA VAL A 41 -2.90 -5.82 -5.67
C VAL A 41 -3.76 -6.57 -6.69
N GLU A 42 -3.27 -6.83 -7.91
CA GLU A 42 -3.99 -7.66 -8.87
C GLU A 42 -4.20 -9.09 -8.37
N SER A 43 -3.20 -9.69 -7.73
CA SER A 43 -3.34 -11.03 -7.14
C SER A 43 -4.39 -11.04 -6.03
N TRP A 44 -4.37 -10.03 -5.15
CA TRP A 44 -5.35 -9.88 -4.08
C TRP A 44 -6.78 -9.72 -4.62
N LEU A 45 -6.98 -8.82 -5.59
CA LEU A 45 -8.30 -8.56 -6.19
C LEU A 45 -8.87 -9.79 -6.91
N GLN A 46 -8.00 -10.69 -7.39
CA GLN A 46 -8.40 -11.97 -7.96
C GLN A 46 -8.57 -13.09 -6.92
N GLY A 47 -8.43 -12.79 -5.63
CA GLY A 47 -8.54 -13.78 -4.54
C GLY A 47 -7.42 -14.82 -4.56
N ARG A 48 -6.24 -14.48 -5.09
CA ARG A 48 -5.11 -15.41 -5.23
C ARG A 48 -4.14 -15.27 -4.05
N LEU A 49 -3.78 -16.41 -3.46
CA LEU A 49 -2.75 -16.50 -2.42
C LEU A 49 -1.33 -16.36 -2.97
N THR A 50 -1.14 -16.66 -4.26
CA THR A 50 0.15 -16.59 -4.95
C THR A 50 0.15 -15.51 -6.03
N PRO A 51 1.32 -14.95 -6.38
CA PRO A 51 1.40 -13.89 -7.37
C PRO A 51 0.87 -14.32 -8.75
N VAL A 52 -0.04 -13.54 -9.31
CA VAL A 52 -0.51 -13.72 -10.69
C VAL A 52 0.50 -13.18 -11.68
N VAL A 53 0.39 -13.62 -12.93
CA VAL A 53 1.14 -12.99 -14.03
C VAL A 53 0.43 -11.70 -14.41
N VAL A 54 1.15 -10.58 -14.32
CA VAL A 54 0.72 -9.30 -14.89
C VAL A 54 1.55 -9.07 -16.15
N LEU A 55 0.85 -8.93 -17.26
CA LEU A 55 1.47 -8.80 -18.58
C LEU A 55 2.03 -7.37 -18.77
N PRO A 56 3.28 -7.20 -19.22
CA PRO A 56 3.90 -5.87 -19.40
C PRO A 56 3.09 -4.92 -20.27
N GLU A 57 2.40 -5.43 -21.29
CA GLU A 57 1.55 -4.65 -22.20
C GLU A 57 0.33 -3.99 -21.52
N ARG A 58 -0.03 -4.43 -20.31
CA ARG A 58 -1.09 -3.81 -19.51
C ARG A 58 -0.60 -2.64 -18.66
N VAL A 59 0.72 -2.47 -18.53
CA VAL A 59 1.34 -1.41 -17.73
C VAL A 59 1.06 -0.05 -18.35
N ARG A 60 0.58 0.88 -17.54
CA ARG A 60 0.39 2.29 -17.93
C ARG A 60 1.03 3.20 -16.89
N GLU A 61 2.32 3.41 -17.06
CA GLU A 61 3.09 4.24 -16.16
C GLU A 61 2.85 5.72 -16.45
N THR A 62 2.73 6.51 -15.38
CA THR A 62 2.63 7.96 -15.42
C THR A 62 3.54 8.57 -14.35
N PRO A 63 3.84 9.87 -14.41
CA PRO A 63 4.61 10.55 -13.35
C PRO A 63 3.95 10.47 -11.95
N VAL A 64 2.66 10.14 -11.88
CA VAL A 64 1.88 10.05 -10.64
C VAL A 64 2.05 8.69 -10.00
N ASN A 65 1.99 7.62 -10.81
CA ASN A 65 1.89 6.25 -10.33
C ASN A 65 3.17 5.42 -10.48
N GLU A 66 4.20 5.92 -11.17
CA GLU A 66 5.47 5.21 -11.40
C GLU A 66 6.02 4.52 -10.15
N PRO A 67 6.03 5.14 -8.94
CA PRO A 67 6.56 4.49 -7.75
C PRO A 67 5.74 3.27 -7.26
N LEU A 68 4.53 3.07 -7.78
CA LEU A 68 3.60 1.99 -7.42
C LEU A 68 3.49 0.92 -8.52
N VAL A 69 3.81 1.25 -9.77
CA VAL A 69 3.77 0.30 -10.88
C VAL A 69 4.77 -0.83 -10.62
N ALA A 70 4.28 -2.07 -10.64
CA ALA A 70 5.12 -3.25 -10.43
C ALA A 70 4.45 -4.51 -10.98
N TYR A 71 4.47 -4.69 -12.30
CA TYR A 71 3.91 -5.88 -12.95
C TYR A 71 4.63 -7.18 -12.56
N ARG A 72 5.90 -7.08 -12.14
CA ARG A 72 6.66 -8.15 -11.51
C ARG A 72 7.27 -7.63 -10.22
N SER A 73 6.61 -7.86 -9.08
CA SER A 73 7.09 -7.37 -7.79
C SER A 73 8.11 -8.33 -7.18
N LEU A 74 9.19 -7.77 -6.60
CA LEU A 74 10.27 -8.56 -5.98
C LEU A 74 9.78 -9.45 -4.83
N ASN A 75 8.87 -8.96 -3.99
CA ASN A 75 8.33 -9.69 -2.85
C ASN A 75 6.82 -9.86 -2.93
N ALA A 76 6.29 -10.20 -4.11
CA ALA A 76 4.85 -10.35 -4.27
C ALA A 76 4.28 -11.45 -3.36
N GLU A 77 4.97 -12.58 -3.27
CA GLU A 77 4.50 -13.73 -2.49
C GLU A 77 4.47 -13.42 -1.00
N GLU A 78 5.54 -12.84 -0.45
CA GLU A 78 5.62 -12.49 0.96
C GLU A 78 4.65 -11.36 1.31
N ALA A 79 4.44 -10.39 0.41
CA ALA A 79 3.45 -9.34 0.62
C ALA A 79 2.02 -9.90 0.66
N LEU A 80 1.67 -10.82 -0.26
CA LEU A 80 0.38 -11.50 -0.23
C LEU A 80 0.21 -12.33 1.05
N ARG A 81 1.24 -13.08 1.45
CA ARG A 81 1.23 -13.82 2.71
C ARG A 81 0.95 -12.91 3.90
N ALA A 82 1.64 -11.78 4.01
CA ALA A 82 1.41 -10.80 5.08
C ALA A 82 -0.03 -10.26 5.07
N LEU A 83 -0.61 -9.99 3.90
CA LEU A 83 -2.01 -9.57 3.78
C LEU A 83 -2.96 -10.67 4.28
N TYR A 84 -2.82 -11.91 3.82
CA TYR A 84 -3.72 -12.99 4.22
C TYR A 84 -3.58 -13.39 5.69
N GLU A 85 -2.35 -13.55 6.19
CA GLU A 85 -2.09 -13.94 7.58
C GLU A 85 -2.60 -12.90 8.59
N THR A 86 -2.51 -11.63 8.24
CA THR A 86 -2.98 -10.53 9.11
C THR A 86 -4.44 -10.15 8.85
N LYS A 87 -5.18 -10.92 8.05
CA LYS A 87 -6.57 -10.61 7.63
C LYS A 87 -6.69 -9.19 7.06
N GLY A 88 -5.67 -8.79 6.31
CA GLY A 88 -5.52 -7.50 5.67
C GLY A 88 -6.43 -7.26 4.47
N ARG A 89 -6.15 -6.19 3.74
CA ARG A 89 -6.85 -5.78 2.51
C ARG A 89 -5.86 -5.18 1.51
N ALA A 90 -6.20 -5.19 0.23
CA ALA A 90 -5.49 -4.42 -0.78
C ALA A 90 -6.44 -3.60 -1.64
N TYR A 91 -6.04 -2.36 -1.92
CA TYR A 91 -6.78 -1.40 -2.74
C TYR A 91 -5.89 -0.87 -3.85
N ALA A 92 -6.51 -0.51 -4.97
CA ALA A 92 -5.85 0.14 -6.10
C ALA A 92 -6.61 1.41 -6.48
N PHE A 93 -5.86 2.45 -6.86
CA PHE A 93 -6.40 3.77 -7.17
C PHE A 93 -5.89 4.28 -8.52
N GLY A 94 -6.68 5.14 -9.16
CA GLY A 94 -6.28 5.89 -10.35
C GLY A 94 -5.43 7.11 -10.02
N ASP A 95 -4.83 7.71 -11.04
CA ASP A 95 -3.94 8.88 -10.89
C ASP A 95 -4.66 10.09 -10.28
N GLU A 96 -5.89 10.37 -10.72
CA GLU A 96 -6.70 11.47 -10.21
C GLU A 96 -6.92 11.35 -8.70
N GLU A 97 -7.28 10.16 -8.22
CA GLU A 97 -7.50 9.89 -6.80
C GLU A 97 -6.20 10.09 -5.99
N LEU A 98 -5.07 9.63 -6.51
CA LEU A 98 -3.76 9.79 -5.88
C LEU A 98 -3.35 11.26 -5.76
N ILE A 99 -3.62 12.06 -6.80
CA ILE A 99 -3.38 13.50 -6.81
C ILE A 99 -4.27 14.18 -5.76
N GLU A 100 -5.58 13.91 -5.79
CA GLU A 100 -6.53 14.49 -4.85
C GLU A 100 -6.16 14.18 -3.40
N ALA A 101 -5.77 12.94 -3.11
CA ALA A 101 -5.31 12.53 -1.79
C ALA A 101 -4.03 13.27 -1.34
N SER A 102 -3.10 13.52 -2.25
CA SER A 102 -1.89 14.31 -1.96
C SER A 102 -2.21 15.78 -1.68
N LEU A 103 -3.12 16.38 -2.45
CA LEU A 103 -3.57 17.75 -2.24
C LEU A 103 -4.30 17.89 -0.90
N LEU A 104 -5.19 16.94 -0.58
CA LEU A 104 -5.92 16.90 0.69
C LEU A 104 -4.97 16.77 1.88
N LEU A 105 -4.02 15.83 1.81
CA LEU A 105 -3.03 15.63 2.87
C LEU A 105 -2.17 16.88 3.11
N ARG A 106 -1.83 17.62 2.05
CA ARG A 106 -1.17 18.93 2.19
C ARG A 106 -2.08 19.97 2.83
N ALA A 107 -3.33 20.06 2.40
CA ALA A 107 -4.26 21.08 2.84
C ALA A 107 -4.63 20.94 4.32
N VAL A 108 -4.81 19.70 4.80
CA VAL A 108 -5.25 19.41 6.17
C VAL A 108 -4.07 19.29 7.13
N GLU A 109 -3.03 18.54 6.76
CA GLU A 109 -1.92 18.19 7.67
C GLU A 109 -0.62 18.95 7.35
N GLY A 110 -0.60 19.78 6.30
CA GLY A 110 0.63 20.44 5.85
C GLY A 110 1.66 19.49 5.22
N ILE A 111 1.32 18.22 5.01
CA ILE A 111 2.23 17.20 4.51
C ILE A 111 2.24 17.19 2.97
N SER A 112 3.37 17.56 2.41
CA SER A 112 3.61 17.65 0.97
C SER A 112 4.03 16.30 0.36
N SER A 113 3.18 15.27 0.44
CA SER A 113 3.47 13.92 -0.08
C SER A 113 3.58 13.88 -1.61
N LEU A 114 4.26 12.85 -2.14
CA LEU A 114 4.09 12.47 -3.55
C LEU A 114 2.70 11.80 -3.73
N PRO A 115 2.04 11.94 -4.89
CA PRO A 115 0.74 11.28 -5.15
C PRO A 115 0.72 9.78 -4.86
N ALA A 116 1.67 9.01 -5.40
CA ALA A 116 1.86 7.59 -5.10
C ALA A 116 1.92 7.28 -3.58
N SER A 117 2.57 8.16 -2.81
CA SER A 117 2.70 7.98 -1.37
C SER A 117 1.40 8.25 -0.60
N SER A 118 0.45 8.98 -1.19
CA SER A 118 -0.86 9.23 -0.60
C SER A 118 -1.85 8.07 -0.77
N SER A 119 -1.50 7.06 -1.57
CA SER A 119 -2.31 5.84 -1.71
C SER A 119 -2.64 5.18 -0.36
N ALA A 120 -1.72 5.23 0.61
CA ALA A 120 -1.96 4.69 1.95
C ALA A 120 -3.13 5.36 2.67
N LEU A 121 -3.33 6.67 2.49
CA LEU A 121 -4.45 7.41 3.09
C LEU A 121 -5.78 7.01 2.44
N LEU A 122 -5.81 6.87 1.12
CA LEU A 122 -6.99 6.41 0.39
C LEU A 122 -7.40 5.01 0.82
N ALA A 123 -6.43 4.09 0.94
CA ALA A 123 -6.70 2.73 1.38
C ALA A 123 -7.26 2.68 2.81
N LEU A 124 -6.78 3.51 3.74
CA LEU A 124 -7.38 3.62 5.06
C LEU A 124 -8.82 4.14 4.99
N ARG A 125 -9.10 5.14 4.13
CA ARG A 125 -10.45 5.66 3.95
C ARG A 125 -11.42 4.58 3.47
N GLU A 126 -11.05 3.81 2.47
CA GLU A 126 -11.91 2.71 1.97
C GLU A 126 -12.03 1.59 3.01
N PHE A 127 -10.94 1.21 3.66
CA PHE A 127 -10.96 0.20 4.73
C PHE A 127 -11.89 0.55 5.88
N VAL A 128 -11.87 1.81 6.35
CA VAL A 128 -12.76 2.27 7.41
C VAL A 128 -14.22 2.21 7.00
N ARG A 129 -14.54 2.56 5.74
CA ARG A 129 -15.91 2.47 5.22
C ARG A 129 -16.42 1.04 5.14
N GLU A 130 -15.56 0.09 4.85
CA GLU A 130 -15.93 -1.32 4.68
C GLU A 130 -16.03 -2.08 6.00
N GLU A 131 -15.14 -1.80 6.96
CA GLU A 131 -14.89 -2.71 8.09
C GLU A 131 -15.07 -2.09 9.49
N ASP A 132 -15.31 -0.78 9.60
CA ASP A 132 -15.42 -0.03 10.87
C ASP A 132 -14.38 -0.49 11.94
N PRO A 133 -13.08 -0.39 11.63
CA PRO A 133 -12.04 -1.00 12.44
C PRO A 133 -11.83 -0.28 13.77
N GLU A 134 -11.71 -1.06 14.85
CA GLU A 134 -11.31 -0.53 16.16
C GLU A 134 -9.79 -0.32 16.27
N GLY A 135 -9.40 0.76 16.95
CA GLY A 135 -8.01 1.04 17.33
C GLY A 135 -7.28 1.99 16.38
N PRO A 136 -5.96 2.18 16.60
CA PRO A 136 -5.19 3.15 15.83
C PRO A 136 -4.98 2.69 14.38
N LEU A 137 -5.17 3.63 13.46
CA LEU A 137 -4.87 3.48 12.04
C LEU A 137 -3.59 4.24 11.69
N VAL A 138 -2.70 3.62 10.92
CA VAL A 138 -1.40 4.20 10.59
C VAL A 138 -1.20 4.19 9.08
N ALA A 139 -1.08 5.38 8.47
CA ALA A 139 -0.70 5.55 7.08
C ALA A 139 0.81 5.73 6.96
N VAL A 140 1.46 4.93 6.11
CA VAL A 140 2.91 5.04 5.86
C VAL A 140 3.15 5.90 4.61
N VAL A 141 3.58 7.14 4.82
CA VAL A 141 3.94 8.09 3.75
C VAL A 141 5.44 7.94 3.46
N THR A 142 5.79 7.32 2.32
CA THR A 142 7.16 6.98 1.95
C THR A 142 7.87 8.04 1.11
N GLY A 143 7.13 8.97 0.49
CA GLY A 143 7.69 9.97 -0.41
C GLY A 143 7.06 11.35 -0.22
N LYS A 144 7.88 12.40 -0.28
CA LYS A 144 7.43 13.80 -0.22
C LYS A 144 8.19 14.68 -1.22
N TRP A 145 7.54 15.74 -1.67
CA TRP A 145 8.22 16.79 -2.44
C TRP A 145 9.23 17.50 -1.55
N LEU A 146 10.44 17.70 -2.07
CA LEU A 146 11.43 18.56 -1.44
C LEU A 146 10.91 20.01 -1.49
N ARG A 147 10.86 20.67 -0.33
CA ARG A 147 10.70 22.14 -0.31
C ARG A 147 11.97 22.75 -0.88
N ARG A 148 11.91 23.24 -2.12
CA ARG A 148 12.89 24.23 -2.57
C ARG A 148 12.55 25.54 -1.85
N ARG A 149 13.50 26.05 -1.07
CA ARG A 149 13.42 27.38 -0.46
C ARG A 149 13.55 28.45 -1.54
#